data_AF-A0A140GT77-F1
#
_entry.id   AF-A0A140GT77-F1
#
_cell.length_a   1.000
_cell.length_b   1.000
_cell.length_c   1.000
_cell.angle_alpha   90.00
_cell.angle_beta   90.00
_cell.angle_gamma   90.00
#
_symmetry.space_group_name_H-M   'P 1'
#
loop_
_entity.id
_entity.type
_entity.pdbx_description
1 polymer ?
#
loop_
_entity_poly.entity_id
_entity_poly.type
_entity_poly.pdbx_seq_one_letter_code
_entity_poly.pdbx_strand_id
1 'polypeptide(L)'
;MESDILIAFDFEPSIGFLEIENLEISWLNNIDKNDEIFKRLNDGFDYYFFNNILIIPDPIPSPRLNWNKTISIKDVLEIDCKGQYLTFFHFEKNDNILFAKSLTLPEYIFLKDNIHIK
;
A
#
# COMPACT_ATOMS: atom_id res chain seq x y z
N MET A 1 -19.33 5.09 17.24
CA MET A 1 -19.20 5.59 15.87
C MET A 1 -17.72 5.71 15.62
N GLU A 2 -17.13 4.78 14.87
CA GLU A 2 -15.83 5.05 14.27
C GLU A 2 -16.01 6.30 13.42
N SER A 3 -15.28 7.35 13.73
CA SER A 3 -15.20 8.52 12.85
C SER A 3 -14.64 8.04 11.52
N ASP A 4 -15.35 8.31 10.42
CA ASP A 4 -14.84 8.07 9.07
C ASP A 4 -13.47 8.77 8.95
N ILE A 5 -12.41 7.97 8.85
CA ILE A 5 -11.05 8.50 8.67
C ILE A 5 -10.90 8.85 7.19
N LEU A 6 -10.57 10.11 6.90
CA LEU A 6 -10.35 10.58 5.54
C LEU A 6 -8.87 10.37 5.18
N ILE A 7 -8.59 9.68 4.07
CA ILE A 7 -7.24 9.53 3.54
C ILE A 7 -7.05 10.53 2.41
N ALA A 8 -6.10 11.46 2.59
CA ALA A 8 -5.71 12.47 1.61
C ALA A 8 -4.36 12.09 1.02
N PHE A 9 -4.32 11.88 -0.29
CA PHE A 9 -3.08 11.59 -1.02
C PHE A 9 -2.36 12.89 -1.40
N ASP A 10 -1.04 12.90 -1.23
CA ASP A 10 -0.21 14.04 -1.63
C ASP A 10 -0.22 14.22 -3.16
N PHE A 11 0.18 15.39 -3.63
CA PHE A 11 0.28 15.66 -5.07
C PHE A 11 1.53 14.97 -5.64
N GLU A 12 1.31 13.94 -6.47
CA GLU A 12 2.38 13.16 -7.14
C GLU A 12 3.35 12.47 -6.16
N PRO A 13 2.89 11.55 -5.29
CA PRO A 13 3.76 10.91 -4.32
C PRO A 13 4.71 9.90 -4.97
N SER A 14 5.87 9.72 -4.36
CA SER A 14 6.70 8.52 -4.59
C SER A 14 6.25 7.39 -3.67
N ILE A 15 5.99 6.21 -4.22
CA ILE A 15 5.37 5.10 -3.49
C ILE A 15 6.20 3.83 -3.62
N GLY A 16 6.11 2.97 -2.61
CA GLY A 16 6.48 1.57 -2.77
C GLY A 16 5.34 0.84 -3.48
N PHE A 17 5.68 -0.02 -4.44
CA PHE A 17 4.73 -0.84 -5.18
C PHE A 17 5.21 -2.29 -5.16
N LEU A 18 4.48 -3.18 -4.51
CA LEU A 18 4.74 -4.61 -4.53
C LEU A 18 3.80 -5.27 -5.52
N GLU A 19 4.36 -5.79 -6.61
CA GLU A 19 3.62 -6.67 -7.52
C GLU A 19 3.53 -8.08 -6.89
N ILE A 20 2.33 -8.62 -6.73
CA ILE A 20 2.15 -9.90 -6.03
C ILE A 20 2.44 -11.12 -6.90
N GLU A 21 2.33 -10.97 -8.23
CA GLU A 21 2.65 -12.06 -9.15
C GLU A 21 4.12 -12.48 -9.00
N ASN A 22 5.02 -11.49 -9.04
CA ASN A 22 6.47 -11.69 -9.01
C ASN A 22 7.10 -11.44 -7.62
N LEU A 23 6.35 -10.83 -6.69
CA LEU A 23 6.83 -10.37 -5.39
C LEU A 23 7.99 -9.39 -5.47
N GLU A 24 7.98 -8.60 -6.53
CA GLU A 24 8.98 -7.57 -6.73
C GLU A 24 8.44 -6.25 -6.17
N ILE A 25 9.21 -5.67 -5.24
CA ILE A 25 8.97 -4.31 -4.79
C ILE A 25 9.72 -3.34 -5.69
N SER A 26 8.98 -2.38 -6.22
CA SER A 26 9.47 -1.27 -7.03
C SER A 26 9.23 0.04 -6.31
N TRP A 27 10.12 1.00 -6.54
CA TRP A 27 9.92 2.39 -6.13
C TRP A 27 9.38 3.17 -7.32
N LEU A 28 8.13 3.61 -7.25
CA LEU A 28 7.50 4.42 -8.29
C LEU A 28 7.54 5.89 -7.87
N ASN A 29 7.98 6.77 -8.77
CA ASN A 29 8.13 8.19 -8.49
C ASN A 29 7.04 9.02 -9.13
N ASN A 30 6.61 10.08 -8.44
CA ASN A 30 5.73 11.12 -8.97
C ASN A 30 4.46 10.54 -9.62
N ILE A 31 3.76 9.67 -8.88
CA ILE A 31 2.57 8.99 -9.42
C ILE A 31 1.43 10.00 -9.56
N ASP A 32 1.06 10.29 -10.80
CA ASP A 32 -0.05 11.20 -11.10
C ASP A 32 -1.39 10.64 -10.59
N LYS A 33 -2.30 11.53 -10.21
CA LYS A 33 -3.65 11.16 -9.73
C LYS A 33 -4.49 10.38 -10.76
N ASN A 34 -4.16 10.45 -12.05
CA ASN A 34 -4.85 9.70 -13.09
C ASN A 34 -4.19 8.34 -13.38
N ASP A 35 -3.15 7.97 -12.63
CA ASP A 35 -2.57 6.64 -12.68
C ASP A 35 -3.64 5.58 -12.36
N GLU A 36 -3.48 4.38 -12.93
CA GLU A 36 -4.41 3.28 -12.72
C GLU A 36 -4.50 2.90 -11.25
N ILE A 37 -3.40 3.04 -10.49
CA ILE A 37 -3.35 2.79 -9.05
C ILE A 37 -4.45 3.58 -8.34
N PHE A 38 -4.47 4.90 -8.49
CA PHE A 38 -5.45 5.75 -7.81
C PHE A 38 -6.87 5.58 -8.34
N LYS A 39 -7.02 5.31 -9.64
CA LYS A 39 -8.34 5.04 -10.23
C LYS A 39 -9.03 3.84 -9.57
N ARG A 40 -8.27 2.79 -9.26
CA ARG A 40 -8.78 1.57 -8.61
C ARG A 40 -9.17 1.80 -7.14
N LEU A 41 -8.60 2.81 -6.48
CA LEU A 41 -8.95 3.17 -5.10
C LEU A 41 -10.29 3.93 -4.98
N ASN A 42 -10.89 4.37 -6.09
CA ASN A 42 -12.16 5.12 -6.04
C ASN A 42 -13.36 4.27 -5.57
N ASP A 43 -13.29 2.94 -5.71
CA ASP A 43 -14.37 2.03 -5.34
C ASP A 43 -14.37 1.65 -3.84
N GLY A 44 -13.50 2.30 -3.06
CA GLY A 44 -13.24 1.97 -1.67
C GLY A 44 -12.13 0.92 -1.54
N PHE A 45 -11.37 1.02 -0.46
CA PHE A 45 -10.21 0.16 -0.21
C PHE A 45 -10.00 -0.08 1.27
N ASP A 46 -9.48 -1.26 1.57
CA ASP A 46 -8.92 -1.57 2.89
C ASP A 46 -7.57 -0.89 3.05
N TYR A 47 -7.15 -0.67 4.29
CA TYR A 47 -5.84 -0.12 4.58
C TYR A 47 -5.28 -0.67 5.90
N TYR A 48 -3.96 -0.71 5.99
CA TYR A 48 -3.22 -1.20 7.14
C TYR A 48 -2.11 -0.21 7.51
N PHE A 49 -1.65 -0.30 8.76
CA PHE A 49 -0.51 0.48 9.23
C PHE A 49 0.59 -0.42 9.75
N PHE A 50 1.82 -0.06 9.42
CA PHE A 50 2.99 -0.62 10.06
C PHE A 50 4.04 0.49 10.26
N ASN A 51 4.36 0.80 11.51
CA ASN A 51 5.14 2.00 11.85
C ASN A 51 4.47 3.27 11.26
N ASN A 52 5.22 4.05 10.46
CA ASN A 52 4.73 5.24 9.75
C ASN A 52 4.37 4.93 8.29
N ILE A 53 4.16 3.65 7.95
CA ILE A 53 3.83 3.21 6.60
C ILE A 53 2.35 2.88 6.53
N LEU A 54 1.65 3.54 5.60
CA LEU A 54 0.30 3.22 5.19
C LEU A 54 0.39 2.23 4.03
N ILE A 55 -0.34 1.13 4.17
CA ILE A 55 -0.32 0.02 3.23
C ILE A 55 -1.73 -0.13 2.67
N ILE A 56 -1.86 -0.03 1.35
CA ILE A 56 -3.14 -0.14 0.66
C ILE A 56 -3.05 -1.31 -0.33
N PRO A 57 -3.75 -2.44 -0.07
CA PRO A 57 -3.91 -3.48 -1.07
C PRO A 57 -4.77 -3.00 -2.24
N ASP A 58 -4.46 -3.50 -3.43
CA ASP A 58 -5.35 -3.34 -4.57
C ASP A 58 -6.74 -3.93 -4.26
N PRO A 59 -7.81 -3.11 -4.28
CA PRO A 59 -9.13 -3.54 -3.84
C PRO A 59 -9.84 -4.43 -4.87
N ILE A 60 -9.40 -4.43 -6.13
CA ILE A 60 -10.08 -5.15 -7.22
C ILE A 60 -9.52 -6.57 -7.32
N PRO A 61 -10.32 -7.62 -7.04
CA PRO A 61 -9.83 -9.00 -7.12
C PRO A 61 -9.32 -9.37 -8.51
N SER A 62 -8.20 -10.09 -8.58
CA SER A 62 -7.60 -10.52 -9.84
C SER A 62 -7.23 -12.01 -9.84
N PRO A 63 -7.55 -12.77 -10.90
CA PRO A 63 -7.14 -14.16 -11.00
C PRO A 63 -5.61 -14.24 -11.18
N ARG A 64 -4.93 -14.93 -10.26
CA ARG A 64 -3.47 -15.09 -10.26
C ARG A 64 -3.03 -16.36 -9.54
N LEU A 65 -1.80 -16.81 -9.81
CA LEU A 65 -1.25 -18.05 -9.26
C LEU A 65 -1.16 -18.04 -7.72
N ASN A 66 -0.93 -16.86 -7.14
CA ASN A 66 -0.70 -16.64 -5.70
C ASN A 66 -1.95 -16.08 -4.98
N TRP A 67 -3.15 -16.29 -5.49
CA TRP A 67 -4.38 -15.62 -4.99
C TRP A 67 -4.74 -15.93 -3.53
N ASN A 68 -4.27 -17.05 -2.98
CA ASN A 68 -4.53 -17.50 -1.62
C ASN A 68 -3.36 -17.25 -0.66
N LYS A 69 -2.29 -16.59 -1.12
CA LYS A 69 -1.10 -16.34 -0.31
C LYS A 69 -1.24 -15.05 0.47
N THR A 70 -0.74 -15.06 1.70
CA THR A 70 -0.78 -13.91 2.59
C THR A 70 0.58 -13.23 2.57
N ILE A 71 0.59 -11.91 2.42
CA ILE A 71 1.81 -11.11 2.50
C ILE A 71 2.12 -10.85 3.97
N SER A 72 3.34 -11.18 4.38
CA SER A 72 3.86 -10.96 5.71
C SER A 72 4.86 -9.81 5.70
N ILE A 73 4.64 -8.81 6.55
CA ILE A 73 5.63 -7.75 6.83
C ILE A 73 6.23 -8.02 8.20
N LYS A 74 7.53 -8.33 8.21
CA LYS A 74 8.32 -8.63 9.41
C LYS A 74 7.70 -9.75 10.28
N ASP A 75 6.99 -10.70 9.69
CA ASP A 75 6.31 -11.81 10.37
C ASP A 75 5.25 -11.43 11.41
N VAL A 76 4.84 -10.16 11.45
CA VAL A 76 3.87 -9.64 12.42
C VAL A 76 2.59 -9.17 11.74
N LEU A 77 2.70 -8.43 10.65
CA LEU A 77 1.54 -7.94 9.92
C LEU A 77 1.26 -8.87 8.74
N GLU A 78 0.09 -9.46 8.73
CA GLU A 78 -0.40 -10.34 7.67
C GLU A 78 -1.49 -9.62 6.88
N ILE A 79 -1.33 -9.59 5.56
CA ILE A 79 -2.21 -8.88 4.64
C ILE A 79 -2.71 -9.85 3.59
N ASP A 80 -4.02 -10.06 3.58
CA ASP A 80 -4.70 -10.78 2.52
C ASP A 80 -4.82 -9.87 1.29
N CYS A 81 -4.06 -10.16 0.24
CA CYS A 81 -4.15 -9.42 -1.01
C CYS A 81 -5.03 -10.20 -1.99
N LYS A 82 -6.15 -9.61 -2.40
CA LYS A 82 -7.02 -10.18 -3.43
C LYS A 82 -6.72 -9.63 -4.84
N GLY A 83 -6.12 -8.44 -4.93
CA GLY A 83 -5.95 -7.72 -6.19
C GLY A 83 -4.72 -8.08 -7.00
N GLN A 84 -3.88 -7.11 -7.38
CA GLN A 84 -2.65 -7.30 -8.15
C GLN A 84 -1.40 -6.81 -7.42
N TYR A 85 -1.56 -5.84 -6.52
CA TYR A 85 -0.44 -5.17 -5.85
C TYR A 85 -0.74 -4.77 -4.40
N LEU A 86 0.31 -4.39 -3.67
CA LEU A 86 0.23 -3.52 -2.49
C LEU A 86 0.94 -2.20 -2.79
N THR A 87 0.36 -1.09 -2.34
CA THR A 87 1.03 0.22 -2.35
C THR A 87 1.41 0.67 -0.96
N PHE A 88 2.53 1.37 -0.86
CA PHE A 88 3.12 1.79 0.39
C PHE A 88 3.40 3.30 0.36
N PHE A 89 2.88 4.00 1.36
CA PHE A 89 3.02 5.44 1.53
C PHE A 89 3.61 5.72 2.91
N HIS A 90 4.38 6.80 3.04
CA HIS A 90 4.55 7.40 4.35
C HIS A 90 3.22 8.01 4.79
N PHE A 91 2.85 7.93 6.06
CA PHE A 91 1.67 8.64 6.54
C PHE A 91 1.95 9.53 7.73
N GLU A 92 1.20 10.63 7.76
CA GLU A 92 1.05 11.49 8.93
C GLU A 92 -0.42 11.56 9.29
N LYS A 93 -0.74 11.46 10.58
CA LYS A 93 -2.10 11.62 11.09
C LYS A 93 -2.28 13.00 11.69
N ASN A 94 -3.31 13.72 11.24
CA ASN A 94 -3.77 14.96 11.86
C ASN A 94 -5.29 14.85 12.09
N ASP A 95 -5.71 14.82 13.35
CA ASP A 95 -7.10 14.56 13.74
C ASP A 95 -7.69 13.32 13.04
N ASN A 96 -8.71 13.53 12.19
CA ASN A 96 -9.42 12.51 11.44
C ASN A 96 -8.92 12.38 9.98
N ILE A 97 -7.82 13.05 9.63
CA ILE A 97 -7.22 13.00 8.30
C ILE A 97 -5.88 12.26 8.37
N LEU A 98 -5.72 11.28 7.50
CA LEU A 98 -4.46 10.61 7.21
C LEU A 98 -3.90 11.17 5.92
N PHE A 99 -2.72 11.78 6.00
CA PHE A 99 -2.01 12.25 4.82
C PHE A 99 -1.10 11.15 4.31
N ALA A 100 -1.45 10.55 3.17
CA ALA A 100 -0.65 9.58 2.45
C ALA A 100 0.38 10.33 1.58
N LYS A 101 1.59 10.45 2.10
CA LYS A 101 2.71 11.18 1.50
C LYS A 101 3.68 10.25 0.79
N SER A 102 4.65 10.86 0.10
CA SER A 102 5.78 10.14 -0.47
C SER A 102 6.47 9.26 0.57
N LEU A 103 6.59 7.98 0.25
CA LEU A 103 7.40 7.03 1.00
C LEU A 103 8.83 7.55 1.09
N THR A 104 9.49 7.32 2.22
CA THR A 104 10.90 7.70 2.40
C THR A 104 11.83 6.55 2.00
N LEU A 105 13.05 6.88 1.59
CA LEU A 105 14.04 5.87 1.19
C LEU A 105 14.31 4.83 2.32
N PRO A 106 14.45 5.22 3.61
CA PRO A 106 14.58 4.25 4.69
C PRO A 106 13.39 3.30 4.80
N GLU A 107 12.16 3.79 4.62
CA GLU A 107 10.96 2.95 4.66
C GLU A 107 10.92 1.94 3.51
N TYR A 108 11.33 2.34 2.30
CA TYR A 108 11.40 1.40 1.18
C TYR A 108 12.47 0.34 1.36
N ILE A 109 13.66 0.71 1.80
CA ILE A 109 14.72 -0.27 2.10
C ILE A 109 14.21 -1.26 3.16
N PHE A 110 13.56 -0.74 4.21
CA PHE A 110 12.92 -1.57 5.22
C PHE A 110 11.91 -2.56 4.61
N LEU A 111 10.98 -2.10 3.77
CA LEU A 111 9.99 -2.96 3.14
C LEU A 111 10.64 -4.03 2.26
N LYS A 112 11.62 -3.64 1.44
CA LYS A 112 12.35 -4.55 0.58
C LYS A 112 13.03 -5.69 1.33
N ASP A 113 13.54 -5.41 2.53
CA ASP A 113 14.27 -6.40 3.32
C ASP A 113 13.35 -7.25 4.23
N ASN A 114 12.08 -6.88 4.40
CA ASN A 114 11.19 -7.47 5.42
C ASN A 114 9.83 -7.96 4.89
N ILE A 115 9.60 -7.95 3.57
CA ILE A 115 8.38 -8.51 2.97
C ILE A 115 8.65 -9.95 2.52
N HIS A 116 7.81 -10.87 2.96
CA HIS A 116 7.85 -12.27 2.59
C HIS A 116 6.44 -12.81 2.29
N ILE A 117 6.36 -13.85 1.47
CA ILE A 117 5.15 -14.65 1.32
C ILE A 117 5.11 -15.72 2.41
N LYS A 118 3.92 -15.96 2.96
CA LYS A 118 3.59 -17.19 3.68
C LYS A 118 2.74 -18.12 2.83
#